data_AF-A0A4R7HZL6-F1
#
_entry.id   AF-A0A4R7HZL6-F1
#
_cell.length_a   1.000
_cell.length_b   1.000
_cell.length_c   1.000
_cell.angle_alpha   90.00
_cell.angle_beta   90.00
_cell.angle_gamma   90.00
#
_symmetry.space_group_name_H-M   'P 1'
#
loop_
_entity.id
_entity.type
_entity.pdbx_description
1 polymer ?
#
loop_
_entity_poly.entity_id
_entity_poly.type
_entity_poly.pdbx_seq_one_letter_code
_entity_poly.pdbx_strand_id
1 'polypeptide(L)'
;MAEQPDSNDAPDADAAAGAADRALPEPGYDERMAAHEQELADARRYAIEAGKRKGGLAGAAMAGAMFAVADIVEGPKKDDKPVTVEASSDPDDVDRDGIGVQVGDVEVGSPALPTLEPVTERHHRKPPQV
;
A
#
# COMPACT_ATOMS: atom_id res chain seq x y z
N MET A 1 46.79 -51.49 4.44
CA MET A 1 45.34 -51.79 4.42
C MET A 1 44.73 -50.91 5.49
N ALA A 2 44.42 -49.64 5.20
CA ALA A 2 43.36 -49.12 4.35
C ALA A 2 41.96 -49.42 4.95
N GLU A 3 41.39 -48.45 5.66
CA GLU A 3 39.97 -48.10 5.55
C GLU A 3 39.79 -46.64 6.01
N GLN A 4 39.27 -45.81 5.09
CA GLN A 4 38.96 -44.40 5.28
C GLN A 4 37.55 -44.28 5.87
N PRO A 5 37.28 -43.35 6.81
CA PRO A 5 35.90 -42.93 7.04
C PRO A 5 35.46 -41.94 5.96
N ASP A 6 34.33 -42.24 5.33
CA ASP A 6 33.65 -41.46 4.29
C ASP A 6 33.55 -39.97 4.64
N SER A 7 34.34 -39.16 3.94
CA SER A 7 34.14 -37.71 3.86
C SER A 7 33.35 -37.40 2.60
N ASN A 8 32.02 -37.30 2.70
CA ASN A 8 31.23 -36.61 1.68
C ASN A 8 29.86 -36.18 2.24
N ASP A 9 29.88 -35.15 3.09
CA ASP A 9 28.69 -34.37 3.41
C ASP A 9 28.89 -32.99 2.76
N ALA A 10 28.79 -32.97 1.43
CA ALA A 10 28.74 -31.74 0.66
C ALA A 10 27.32 -31.20 0.76
N PRO A 11 27.10 -29.93 1.14
CA PRO A 11 25.78 -29.35 1.05
C PRO A 11 25.36 -29.30 -0.42
N ASP A 12 24.21 -29.90 -0.73
CA ASP A 12 23.60 -29.93 -2.05
C ASP A 12 23.62 -28.54 -2.70
N ALA A 13 24.36 -28.43 -3.79
CA ALA A 13 24.58 -27.22 -4.56
C ALA A 13 23.37 -26.87 -5.44
N ASP A 14 22.15 -26.92 -4.89
CA ASP A 14 20.90 -26.64 -5.61
C ASP A 14 20.19 -25.36 -5.11
N ALA A 15 20.89 -24.53 -4.33
CA ALA A 15 20.33 -23.31 -3.75
C ALA A 15 20.45 -22.04 -4.62
N ALA A 16 20.97 -22.10 -5.85
CA ALA A 16 21.37 -20.91 -6.60
C ALA A 16 20.63 -20.66 -7.93
N ALA A 17 19.53 -21.36 -8.23
CA ALA A 17 18.81 -21.17 -9.49
C ALA A 17 17.87 -19.93 -9.52
N GLY A 18 17.81 -19.11 -8.45
CA GLY A 18 16.94 -17.94 -8.37
C GLY A 18 17.64 -16.58 -8.20
N ALA A 19 18.97 -16.55 -8.12
CA ALA A 19 19.70 -15.32 -7.76
C ALA A 19 20.12 -14.45 -8.96
N ALA A 20 20.10 -15.00 -10.18
CA ALA A 20 20.74 -14.37 -11.34
C ALA A 20 19.87 -13.33 -12.08
N ASP A 21 18.57 -13.22 -11.78
CA ASP A 21 17.63 -12.32 -12.48
C ASP A 21 17.07 -11.20 -11.59
N ARG A 22 17.75 -10.90 -10.47
CA ARG A 22 17.39 -9.74 -9.64
C ARG A 22 18.03 -8.51 -10.28
N ALA A 23 17.23 -7.74 -11.00
CA ALA A 23 17.63 -6.42 -11.51
C ALA A 23 18.36 -5.63 -10.42
N LEU A 24 19.48 -4.99 -10.79
CA LEU A 24 20.17 -4.09 -9.87
C LEU A 24 19.21 -2.97 -9.46
N PRO A 25 19.23 -2.54 -8.18
CA PRO A 25 18.41 -1.43 -7.74
C PRO A 25 18.69 -0.19 -8.59
N GLU A 26 17.63 0.51 -8.96
CA GLU A 26 17.71 1.77 -9.71
C GLU A 26 18.63 2.78 -9.00
N PRO A 27 19.38 3.63 -9.74
CA PRO A 27 20.13 4.73 -9.14
C PRO A 27 19.24 5.58 -8.20
N GLY A 28 19.70 5.82 -6.97
CA GLY A 28 18.93 6.56 -5.95
C GLY A 28 17.82 5.76 -5.26
N TYR A 29 17.76 4.43 -5.45
CA TYR A 29 16.87 3.55 -4.68
C TYR A 29 17.14 3.65 -3.17
N ASP A 30 18.41 3.56 -2.76
CA ASP A 30 18.80 3.60 -1.34
C ASP A 30 18.44 4.94 -0.68
N GLU A 31 18.63 6.06 -1.39
CA GLU A 31 18.26 7.39 -0.89
C GLU A 31 16.75 7.54 -0.70
N ARG A 32 15.94 7.03 -1.64
CA ARG A 32 14.48 7.03 -1.52
C ARG A 32 14.00 6.13 -0.38
N MET A 33 14.62 4.97 -0.20
CA MET A 33 14.29 4.07 0.91
C MET A 33 14.65 4.70 2.25
N ALA A 34 15.81 5.34 2.36
CA ALA A 34 16.20 6.05 3.57
C ALA A 34 15.26 7.22 3.90
N ALA A 35 14.83 8.00 2.90
CA ALA A 35 13.87 9.09 3.09
C ALA A 35 12.49 8.57 3.55
N HIS A 36 12.02 7.48 2.96
CA HIS A 36 10.75 6.85 3.34
C HIS A 36 10.78 6.27 4.76
N GLU A 37 11.91 5.64 5.14
CA GLU A 37 12.10 5.13 6.49
C GLU A 37 12.10 6.27 7.53
N GLN A 38 12.69 7.42 7.20
CA GLN A 38 12.65 8.61 8.04
C GLN A 38 11.22 9.14 8.21
N GLU A 39 10.44 9.25 7.12
CA GLU A 39 9.05 9.69 7.18
C GLU A 39 8.20 8.77 8.06
N LEU A 40 8.37 7.45 7.92
CA LEU A 40 7.68 6.46 8.75
C LEU A 40 8.08 6.56 10.23
N ALA A 41 9.36 6.79 10.51
CA ALA A 41 9.85 6.98 11.88
C ALA A 41 9.22 8.23 12.53
N ASP A 42 9.10 9.32 11.78
CA ASP A 42 8.50 10.56 12.26
C ASP A 42 6.99 10.42 12.46
N ALA A 43 6.29 9.76 11.54
CA ALA A 43 4.87 9.44 11.68
C ALA A 43 4.59 8.57 12.92
N ARG A 44 5.44 7.57 13.18
CA ARG A 44 5.35 6.70 14.37
C ARG A 44 5.54 7.50 15.66
N ARG A 45 6.55 8.37 15.72
CA ARG A 45 6.81 9.25 16.88
C ARG A 45 5.63 10.17 17.15
N TYR A 46 5.11 10.82 16.11
CA TYR A 46 3.95 11.71 16.23
C TYR A 46 2.72 10.98 16.80
N ALA A 47 2.42 9.79 16.29
CA ALA A 47 1.28 9.00 16.76
C ALA A 47 1.42 8.55 18.22
N ILE A 48 2.64 8.16 18.65
CA ILE A 48 2.90 7.80 20.05
C ILE A 48 2.73 9.02 20.96
N GLU A 49 3.22 10.20 20.55
CA GLU A 49 3.01 11.44 21.31
C GLU A 49 1.53 11.82 21.38
N ALA A 50 0.79 11.70 20.27
CA ALA A 50 -0.64 11.95 20.23
C ALA A 50 -1.40 10.97 21.14
N GLY A 51 -1.03 9.69 21.13
CA GLY A 51 -1.52 8.66 22.06
C GLY A 51 -1.23 9.04 23.51
N LYS A 52 -0.01 9.52 23.80
CA LYS A 52 0.39 10.00 25.12
C LYS A 52 -0.44 11.19 25.59
N ARG A 53 -0.75 12.14 24.71
CA ARG A 53 -1.60 13.31 25.04
C ARG A 53 -3.05 12.90 25.31
N LYS A 54 -3.58 11.94 24.56
CA LYS A 54 -5.00 11.52 24.67
C LYS A 54 -5.27 10.54 25.82
N GLY A 55 -4.33 9.64 26.10
CA GLY A 55 -4.53 8.55 27.07
C GLY A 55 -3.35 8.28 27.99
N GLY A 56 -2.40 9.21 28.10
CA GLY A 56 -1.20 9.03 28.91
C GLY A 56 -0.35 7.84 28.45
N LEU A 57 0.29 7.15 29.40
CA LEU A 57 1.16 6.01 29.07
C LEU A 57 0.40 4.87 28.39
N ALA A 58 -0.86 4.63 28.77
CA ALA A 58 -1.71 3.63 28.13
C ALA A 58 -2.03 3.98 26.66
N GLY A 59 -2.29 5.26 26.36
CA GLY A 59 -2.52 5.72 25.00
C GLY A 59 -1.28 5.65 24.11
N ALA A 60 -0.09 5.91 24.66
CA ALA A 60 1.18 5.70 23.96
C ALA A 60 1.42 4.21 23.63
N ALA A 61 1.14 3.32 24.58
CA ALA A 61 1.26 1.88 24.38
C ALA A 61 0.27 1.35 23.33
N MET A 62 -0.98 1.82 23.34
CA MET A 62 -1.98 1.50 22.31
C MET A 62 -1.54 1.95 20.92
N ALA A 63 -0.99 3.16 20.79
CA ALA A 63 -0.46 3.65 19.51
C ALA A 63 0.70 2.78 19.00
N GLY A 64 1.63 2.40 19.89
CA GLY A 64 2.72 1.46 19.56
C GLY A 64 2.20 0.08 19.14
N ALA A 65 1.19 -0.44 19.83
CA ALA A 65 0.58 -1.73 19.50
C ALA A 65 -0.09 -1.74 18.12
N MET A 66 -0.73 -0.63 17.72
CA MET A 66 -1.35 -0.51 16.39
C MET A 66 -0.31 -0.58 15.26
N PHE A 67 0.90 -0.05 15.47
CA PHE A 67 1.97 -0.21 14.48
C PHE A 67 2.47 -1.65 14.38
N ALA A 68 2.62 -2.34 15.51
CA ALA A 68 3.01 -3.76 15.49
C ALA A 68 1.95 -4.64 14.80
N VAL A 69 0.66 -4.33 14.97
CA VAL A 69 -0.43 -5.04 14.28
C VAL A 69 -0.39 -4.76 12.78
N ALA A 70 -0.17 -3.50 12.36
CA ALA A 70 -0.05 -3.14 10.95
C ALA A 70 1.11 -3.91 10.28
N ASP A 71 2.28 -3.98 10.93
CA ASP A 71 3.44 -4.70 10.41
C ASP A 71 3.16 -6.21 10.22
N ILE A 72 2.34 -6.82 11.10
CA ILE A 72 1.93 -8.24 10.99
C ILE A 72 0.91 -8.45 9.87
N VAL A 73 -0.07 -7.57 9.72
CA VAL A 73 -1.16 -7.70 8.75
C VAL A 73 -0.70 -7.44 7.33
N GLU A 74 0.09 -6.38 7.13
CA GLU A 74 0.58 -5.97 5.82
C GLU A 74 1.79 -6.82 5.38
N GLY A 75 2.54 -7.36 6.34
CA GLY A 75 3.74 -8.16 6.09
C GLY A 75 4.91 -7.32 5.57
N PRO A 76 6.06 -7.95 5.27
CA PRO A 76 7.19 -7.24 4.68
C PRO A 76 6.76 -6.63 3.35
N LYS A 77 6.97 -5.32 3.18
CA LYS A 77 6.67 -4.60 1.93
C LYS A 77 7.32 -5.36 0.78
N LYS A 78 6.49 -5.92 -0.09
CA LYS A 78 6.95 -6.56 -1.32
C LYS A 78 7.27 -5.46 -2.31
N ASP A 79 8.33 -5.62 -3.09
CA ASP A 79 8.63 -4.69 -4.18
C ASP A 79 7.38 -4.55 -5.07
N ASP A 80 6.85 -3.34 -5.16
CA ASP A 80 5.64 -3.04 -5.91
C ASP A 80 5.90 -3.28 -7.40
N LYS A 81 5.55 -4.48 -7.87
CA LYS A 81 5.35 -4.72 -9.30
C LYS A 81 4.20 -3.80 -9.74
N PRO A 82 4.32 -3.07 -10.85
CA PRO A 82 3.24 -2.22 -11.32
C PRO A 82 1.97 -3.06 -11.52
N VAL A 83 1.00 -2.88 -10.63
CA VAL A 83 -0.31 -3.50 -10.76
C VAL A 83 -1.09 -2.67 -11.77
N THR A 84 -1.21 -3.19 -12.99
CA THR A 84 -2.15 -2.64 -13.96
C THR A 84 -3.56 -3.02 -13.51
N VAL A 85 -4.27 -2.07 -12.94
CA VAL A 85 -5.69 -2.22 -12.64
C VAL A 85 -6.46 -1.72 -13.86
N GLU A 86 -7.24 -2.60 -14.49
CA GLU A 86 -8.24 -2.15 -15.45
C GLU A 86 -9.29 -1.34 -14.69
N ALA A 87 -9.29 -0.02 -14.90
CA ALA A 87 -10.35 0.83 -14.40
C ALA A 87 -11.61 0.58 -15.23
N SER A 88 -12.77 0.43 -14.57
CA SER A 88 -14.05 0.37 -15.27
C SER A 88 -14.18 1.57 -16.21
N SER A 89 -14.43 1.29 -17.49
CA SER A 89 -14.58 2.31 -18.54
C SER A 89 -15.77 3.22 -18.27
N ASP A 90 -16.76 2.70 -17.55
CA ASP A 90 -18.01 3.38 -17.25
C ASP A 90 -18.23 3.39 -15.74
N PRO A 91 -18.21 4.57 -15.08
CA PRO A 91 -18.63 4.66 -13.70
C PRO A 91 -20.13 4.35 -13.65
N ASP A 92 -20.54 3.34 -12.88
CA ASP A 92 -21.95 3.09 -12.64
C ASP A 92 -22.60 4.36 -12.09
N ASP A 93 -23.70 4.79 -12.69
CA ASP A 93 -24.48 5.92 -12.18
C ASP A 93 -25.11 5.51 -10.83
N VAL A 94 -24.57 6.08 -9.75
CA VAL A 94 -24.90 5.70 -8.37
C VAL A 94 -26.22 6.33 -7.93
N ASP A 95 -26.60 7.49 -8.48
CA ASP A 95 -27.78 8.25 -8.04
C ASP A 95 -28.98 8.05 -8.97
N ARG A 96 -29.83 7.06 -8.66
CA ARG A 96 -31.04 6.75 -9.45
C ARG A 96 -32.32 7.39 -8.93
N ASP A 97 -32.34 7.73 -7.64
CA ASP A 97 -33.57 8.09 -6.92
C ASP A 97 -33.54 9.56 -6.46
N GLY A 98 -32.40 10.24 -6.55
CA GLY A 98 -32.18 11.56 -5.98
C GLY A 98 -31.94 11.50 -4.48
N ILE A 99 -31.71 12.66 -3.87
CA ILE A 99 -31.50 12.79 -2.43
C ILE A 99 -32.56 13.69 -1.80
N GLY A 100 -33.13 13.26 -0.68
CA GLY A 100 -34.01 14.04 0.18
C GLY A 100 -33.50 14.01 1.61
N VAL A 101 -33.28 15.18 2.20
CA VAL A 101 -32.73 15.35 3.55
C VAL A 101 -33.53 16.39 4.31
N GLN A 102 -33.93 16.05 5.54
CA GLN A 102 -34.55 16.98 6.48
C GLN A 102 -33.46 17.66 7.33
N VAL A 103 -33.40 18.99 7.31
CA VAL A 103 -32.50 19.80 8.14
C VAL A 103 -33.34 20.68 9.07
N GLY A 104 -33.56 20.20 10.29
CA GLY A 104 -34.52 20.82 11.21
C GLY A 104 -35.92 20.78 10.60
N ASP A 105 -36.57 21.94 10.46
CA ASP A 105 -37.90 22.06 9.87
C ASP A 105 -37.91 22.26 8.34
N VAL A 106 -36.73 22.24 7.69
CA VAL A 106 -36.60 22.48 6.24
C VAL A 106 -36.29 21.18 5.51
N GLU A 107 -37.10 20.85 4.52
CA GLU A 107 -36.85 19.76 3.58
C GLU A 107 -35.98 20.26 2.41
N VAL A 108 -34.86 19.60 2.18
CA VAL A 108 -33.90 19.92 1.10
C VAL A 108 -33.70 18.67 0.26
N GLY A 109 -33.77 18.80 -1.05
CA GLY A 109 -33.54 17.67 -1.93
C GLY A 109 -32.95 18.05 -3.28
N SER A 110 -32.38 17.05 -3.94
CA SER A 110 -31.95 17.08 -5.34
C SER A 110 -32.65 15.93 -6.07
N PRO A 111 -33.30 16.19 -7.20
CA PRO A 111 -33.89 15.11 -8.02
C PRO A 111 -32.78 14.24 -8.63
N ALA A 112 -33.14 13.00 -9.00
CA ALA A 112 -32.27 12.11 -9.74
C ALA A 112 -31.77 12.77 -11.04
N LEU A 113 -30.48 12.59 -11.32
CA LEU A 113 -29.89 13.10 -12.56
C LEU A 113 -30.25 12.18 -13.75
N PRO A 114 -30.31 12.72 -14.97
CA PRO A 114 -30.49 11.89 -16.15
C PRO A 114 -29.26 11.01 -16.35
N THR A 115 -29.48 9.73 -16.64
CA THR A 115 -28.41 8.78 -16.96
C THR A 115 -27.65 9.27 -18.18
N LEU A 116 -26.33 9.39 -18.03
CA LEU A 116 -25.42 9.77 -19.10
C LEU A 116 -25.07 8.53 -19.94
N GLU A 117 -24.90 8.75 -21.25
CA GLU A 117 -24.37 7.72 -22.15
C GLU A 117 -22.94 7.33 -21.74
N PRO A 118 -22.55 6.06 -21.95
CA PRO A 118 -21.22 5.57 -21.59
C PRO A 118 -20.12 6.36 -22.31
N VAL A 119 -18.99 6.55 -21.62
CA VAL A 119 -17.88 7.35 -22.15
C VAL A 119 -17.04 6.47 -23.07
N THR A 120 -17.38 6.47 -24.36
CA THR A 120 -16.71 5.62 -25.37
C THR A 120 -15.35 6.15 -25.82
N GLU A 121 -15.05 7.43 -25.59
CA GLU A 121 -13.79 8.06 -26.00
C GLU A 121 -13.12 8.79 -24.82
N ARG A 122 -11.97 8.28 -24.37
CA ARG A 122 -11.12 8.99 -23.40
C ARG A 122 -9.88 9.52 -24.11
N HIS A 123 -9.73 10.84 -24.15
CA HIS A 123 -8.48 11.45 -24.61
C HIS A 123 -7.38 11.19 -23.58
N HIS A 124 -6.52 10.20 -23.84
CA HIS A 124 -5.29 10.02 -23.07
C HIS A 124 -4.42 11.26 -23.24
N ARG A 125 -4.24 12.02 -22.15
CA ARG A 125 -3.18 13.04 -22.12
C ARG A 125 -1.85 12.30 -22.16
N LYS A 126 -1.07 12.55 -23.21
CA LYS A 126 0.29 12.03 -23.32
C LYS A 126 1.07 12.51 -22.08
N PRO A 127 1.72 11.62 -21.32
CA PRO A 127 2.54 12.04 -20.20
C PRO A 127 3.63 13.00 -20.70
N PRO A 128 4.02 14.02 -19.91
CA PRO A 128 5.09 14.92 -20.29
C PRO A 128 6.35 14.08 -20.54
N GLN A 129 6.94 14.26 -21.73
CA GLN A 129 8.24 13.66 -22.03
C GLN A 129 9.27 14.43 -21.19
N VAL A 130 9.84 13.74 -20.20
CA VAL A 130 10.99 14.23 -19.41
C VAL A 130 12.26 13.96 -20.18
#